data_AF-A0A559QVT1-F1
#
_entry.id   AF-A0A559QVT1-F1
#
_cell.length_a   1.000
_cell.length_b   1.000
_cell.length_c   1.000
_cell.angle_alpha   90.00
_cell.angle_beta   90.00
_cell.angle_gamma   90.00
#
_symmetry.space_group_name_H-M   'P 1'
#
loop_
_entity.id
_entity.type
_entity.pdbx_description
1 polymer ?
#
loop_
_entity_poly.entity_id
_entity_poly.type
_entity_poly.pdbx_seq_one_letter_code
_entity_poly.pdbx_strand_id
1 'polypeptide(L)'
;MHGLLVMGSHIKNIVANRTLKLKHKRSDNLSSLTINVGNPRLLSKEEIGYSENSTVSACEVEFIGLPIETIIVHGIDSIHAIQQAVQIDKYLTKYRNEYEFYYISGDLYFE
;
A
#
# COMPACT_ATOMS: atom_id res chain seq x y z
N MET A 1 25.03 -15.39 2.64
CA MET A 1 24.09 -14.66 3.51
C MET A 1 23.63 -13.42 2.76
N HIS A 2 22.49 -13.48 2.05
CA HIS A 2 21.90 -12.30 1.39
C HIS A 2 20.68 -11.91 2.21
N GLY A 3 20.86 -10.90 3.05
CA GLY A 3 19.79 -10.38 3.89
C GLY A 3 20.03 -8.90 4.12
N LEU A 4 19.41 -8.07 3.31
CA LEU A 4 18.82 -6.83 3.79
C LEU A 4 17.65 -6.47 2.88
N LEU A 5 16.46 -6.79 3.39
CA LEU A 5 15.19 -6.25 2.92
C LEU A 5 15.29 -4.72 2.98
N VAL A 6 14.93 -4.07 1.87
CA VAL A 6 14.85 -2.60 1.75
C VAL A 6 13.94 -2.08 2.87
N MET A 7 14.50 -1.23 3.73
CA MET A 7 13.83 -0.62 4.86
C MET A 7 12.70 0.28 4.35
N GLY A 8 11.47 0.01 4.80
CA GLY A 8 10.29 0.80 4.48
C GLY A 8 10.48 2.26 4.87
N SER A 9 10.10 3.14 3.95
CA SER A 9 9.89 4.55 4.23
C SER A 9 8.69 4.63 5.17
N HIS A 10 8.95 4.73 6.47
CA HIS A 10 7.88 4.82 7.47
C HIS A 10 7.04 6.07 7.22
N ILE A 11 5.87 5.86 6.60
CA ILE A 11 4.91 6.93 6.38
C ILE A 11 4.48 7.49 7.74
N LYS A 12 4.57 8.81 7.89
CA LYS A 12 4.14 9.50 9.12
C LYS A 12 2.63 9.71 9.06
N ASN A 13 1.95 9.61 10.21
CA ASN A 13 0.50 9.79 10.35
C ASN A 13 -0.32 8.79 9.53
N ILE A 14 -0.30 7.52 9.93
CA ILE A 14 -1.12 6.45 9.34
C ILE A 14 -2.60 6.68 9.69
N VAL A 15 -3.48 6.67 8.69
CA VAL A 15 -4.94 6.82 8.86
C VAL A 15 -5.69 5.51 8.69
N ALA A 16 -5.09 4.54 7.99
CA ALA A 16 -5.63 3.19 7.89
C ALA A 16 -4.50 2.16 7.77
N ASN A 17 -4.76 0.97 8.29
CA ASN A 17 -3.83 -0.15 8.30
C ASN A 17 -4.57 -1.44 7.97
N ARG A 18 -3.89 -2.35 7.27
CA ARG A 18 -4.32 -3.75 7.14
C ARG A 18 -3.13 -4.67 7.32
N THR A 19 -3.34 -5.74 8.06
CA THR A 19 -2.36 -6.83 8.20
C THR A 19 -2.92 -8.11 7.59
N LEU A 20 -2.11 -8.73 6.72
CA LEU A 20 -2.35 -10.02 6.10
C LEU A 20 -1.18 -10.95 6.44
N LYS A 21 -1.39 -12.24 6.24
CA LYS A 21 -0.30 -13.21 6.18
C LYS A 21 0.06 -13.45 4.72
N LEU A 22 1.33 -13.69 4.47
CA LEU A 22 1.93 -13.85 3.15
C LEU A 22 2.71 -15.15 3.11
N LYS A 23 2.48 -16.00 2.11
CA LYS A 23 3.29 -17.19 1.83
C LYS A 23 3.85 -17.08 0.42
N HIS A 24 5.16 -17.16 0.25
CA HIS A 24 5.74 -17.31 -1.08
C HIS A 24 5.50 -18.74 -1.57
N LYS A 25 4.97 -18.96 -2.78
CA LYS A 25 4.55 -20.30 -3.24
C LYS A 25 5.66 -21.35 -3.28
N ARG A 26 6.92 -20.92 -3.34
CA ARG A 26 8.10 -21.81 -3.30
C ARG A 26 8.67 -22.01 -1.89
N SER A 27 8.00 -21.52 -0.85
CA SER A 27 8.45 -21.61 0.54
C SER A 27 7.28 -21.99 1.44
N ASP A 28 7.54 -22.77 2.47
CA ASP A 28 6.56 -23.05 3.51
C ASP A 28 6.49 -21.97 4.60
N ASN A 29 7.33 -20.94 4.50
CA ASN A 29 7.36 -19.85 5.46
C ASN A 29 6.20 -18.90 5.26
N LEU A 30 5.48 -18.66 6.35
CA LEU A 30 4.43 -17.66 6.44
C LEU A 30 5.01 -16.40 7.11
N SER A 31 4.98 -15.28 6.41
CA SER A 31 5.40 -13.97 6.91
C SER A 31 4.22 -13.02 7.07
N SER A 32 4.44 -11.88 7.71
CA SER A 32 3.44 -10.82 7.83
C SER A 32 3.58 -9.84 6.68
N LEU A 33 2.45 -9.41 6.13
CA LEU A 33 2.33 -8.27 5.25
C LEU A 33 1.52 -7.18 5.96
N THR A 34 2.11 -6.02 6.15
CA THR A 34 1.43 -4.84 6.70
C THR A 34 1.31 -3.78 5.62
N ILE A 35 0.10 -3.28 5.42
CA ILE A 35 -0.20 -2.25 4.43
C ILE A 35 -0.68 -1.02 5.19
N ASN A 36 0.05 0.07 5.07
CA ASN A 36 -0.25 1.32 5.76
C ASN A 36 -0.70 2.37 4.73
N VAL A 37 -1.75 3.10 5.04
CA VAL A 37 -2.22 4.25 4.27
C VAL A 37 -1.96 5.50 5.09
N GLY A 38 -1.17 6.41 4.54
CA GLY A 38 -0.83 7.69 5.15
C GLY A 38 -1.97 8.68 5.06
N ASN A 39 -1.95 9.69 5.93
CA ASN A 39 -2.91 10.79 5.91
C ASN A 39 -2.88 11.51 4.55
N PRO A 40 -4.03 11.80 3.93
CA PRO A 40 -4.05 12.59 2.70
C PRO A 40 -3.42 13.95 2.93
N ARG A 41 -2.61 14.38 1.96
CA ARG A 41 -2.09 15.75 1.89
C ARG A 41 -2.59 16.42 0.63
N LEU A 42 -2.93 17.71 0.75
CA LEU A 42 -3.16 18.55 -0.42
C LEU A 42 -1.85 18.67 -1.20
N LEU A 43 -1.95 18.55 -2.52
CA LEU A 43 -0.80 18.73 -3.39
C LEU A 43 -0.64 20.20 -3.75
N SER A 44 0.62 20.64 -3.82
CA SER A 44 0.93 21.98 -4.32
C SER A 44 0.89 22.03 -5.84
N LYS A 45 0.82 23.24 -6.40
CA LYS A 45 0.79 23.46 -7.87
C LYS A 45 1.99 22.82 -8.57
N GLU A 46 3.14 22.89 -7.92
CA GLU A 46 4.41 22.35 -8.42
C GLU A 46 4.36 20.83 -8.58
N GLU A 47 3.54 20.15 -7.78
CA GLU A 47 3.40 18.68 -7.80
C GLU A 47 2.39 18.20 -8.84
N ILE A 48 1.36 18.98 -9.15
CA ILE A 48 0.26 18.58 -10.05
C ILE A 48 0.33 19.21 -11.45
N GLY A 49 1.07 20.29 -11.64
CA GLY A 49 1.25 20.96 -12.93
C GLY A 49 0.00 21.66 -13.51
N TYR A 50 -1.07 21.88 -12.72
CA TYR A 50 -2.31 22.55 -13.15
C TYR A 50 -2.79 23.65 -12.18
N SER A 51 -3.78 24.43 -12.63
CA SER A 51 -4.13 25.79 -12.15
C SER A 51 -4.56 25.94 -10.68
N GLU A 52 -4.64 27.20 -10.24
CA GLU A 52 -4.59 27.62 -8.83
C GLU A 52 -5.72 27.22 -7.89
N ASN A 53 -6.65 26.36 -8.31
CA ASN A 53 -7.82 25.96 -7.52
C ASN A 53 -7.97 24.43 -7.39
N SER A 54 -6.88 23.67 -7.47
CA SER A 54 -6.96 22.22 -7.34
C SER A 54 -7.20 21.80 -5.88
N THR A 55 -8.24 21.02 -5.64
CA THR A 55 -8.47 20.31 -4.38
C THR A 55 -7.75 18.96 -4.32
N VAL A 56 -6.91 18.67 -5.32
CA VAL A 56 -6.24 17.39 -5.49
C VAL A 56 -5.43 17.05 -4.24
N SER A 57 -5.67 15.86 -3.74
CA SER A 57 -4.94 15.31 -2.59
C SER A 57 -4.27 14.01 -2.99
N ALA A 58 -3.23 13.65 -2.26
CA ALA A 58 -2.59 12.36 -2.40
C ALA A 58 -2.40 11.65 -1.06
N CYS A 59 -2.41 10.33 -1.12
CA CYS A 59 -2.04 9.44 -0.01
C CYS A 59 -0.85 8.58 -0.41
N GLU A 60 0.06 8.38 0.52
CA GLU A 60 1.11 7.37 0.41
C GLU A 60 0.57 6.02 0.90
N VAL A 61 0.93 4.94 0.21
CA VAL A 61 0.64 3.57 0.63
C VAL A 61 1.93 2.78 0.70
N GLU A 62 2.24 2.29 1.89
CA GLU A 62 3.44 1.51 2.19
C GLU A 62 3.07 0.03 2.34
N PHE A 63 3.88 -0.85 1.74
CA PHE A 63 3.75 -2.31 1.86
C PHE A 63 4.99 -2.87 2.57
N ILE A 64 4.83 -3.28 3.83
CA ILE A 64 5.89 -3.89 4.63
C ILE A 64 5.75 -5.41 4.53
N GLY A 65 6.77 -6.08 4.01
CA GLY A 65 6.77 -7.54 3.82
C GLY A 65 6.63 -7.98 2.36
N LEU A 66 6.43 -7.04 1.44
CA LEU A 66 6.56 -7.24 -0.01
C LEU A 66 7.61 -6.28 -0.58
N PRO A 67 8.30 -6.65 -1.68
CA PRO A 67 9.23 -5.77 -2.37
C PRO A 67 8.48 -4.77 -3.27
N ILE A 68 7.58 -3.99 -2.68
CA ILE A 68 6.80 -2.95 -3.36
C ILE A 68 7.24 -1.60 -2.79
N GLU A 69 7.67 -0.69 -3.66
CA GLU A 69 7.98 0.68 -3.25
C GLU A 69 6.73 1.39 -2.73
N THR A 70 6.92 2.41 -1.89
CA THR A 70 5.80 3.25 -1.46
C THR A 70 5.16 3.90 -2.68
N ILE A 71 3.85 3.76 -2.81
CA ILE A 71 3.09 4.31 -3.93
C ILE A 71 2.36 5.58 -3.50
N ILE A 72 2.16 6.48 -4.45
CA ILE A 72 1.39 7.70 -4.26
C ILE A 72 0.08 7.57 -5.05
N VAL A 73 -1.03 7.69 -4.35
CA VAL A 73 -2.37 7.59 -4.92
C VAL A 73 -3.05 8.95 -4.85
N HIS A 74 -3.55 9.40 -5.99
CA HIS A 74 -4.17 10.72 -6.14
C HIS A 74 -5.69 10.62 -6.07
N GLY A 75 -6.32 11.66 -5.53
CA GLY A 75 -7.76 11.87 -5.55
C GLY A 75 -8.09 13.33 -5.83
N ILE A 76 -9.30 13.58 -6.30
CA ILE A 76 -9.81 14.94 -6.56
C ILE A 76 -9.96 15.76 -5.27
N ASP A 77 -10.03 15.08 -4.13
CA ASP A 77 -10.03 15.60 -2.78
C ASP A 77 -9.43 14.55 -1.82
N SER A 78 -9.36 14.88 -0.52
CA SER A 78 -8.77 14.01 0.50
C SER A 78 -9.55 12.72 0.74
N ILE A 79 -10.88 12.76 0.66
CA ILE A 79 -11.74 11.59 0.83
C ILE A 79 -11.54 10.64 -0.33
N HIS A 80 -11.55 11.17 -1.55
CA HIS A 80 -11.32 10.39 -2.76
C HIS A 80 -9.91 9.79 -2.77
N ALA A 81 -8.88 10.53 -2.33
CA ALA A 81 -7.51 10.02 -2.23
C ALA A 81 -7.42 8.81 -1.28
N ILE A 82 -8.05 8.89 -0.09
CA ILE A 82 -8.13 7.76 0.85
C ILE A 82 -8.87 6.59 0.21
N GLN A 83 -10.05 6.83 -0.39
CA GLN A 83 -10.84 5.79 -1.05
C GLN A 83 -10.02 5.05 -2.11
N GLN A 84 -9.23 5.77 -2.91
CA GLN A 84 -8.37 5.15 -3.91
C GLN A 84 -7.18 4.40 -3.29
N ALA A 85 -6.63 4.90 -2.19
CA ALA A 85 -5.48 4.33 -1.49
C ALA A 85 -5.82 3.01 -0.78
N VAL A 86 -7.03 2.87 -0.24
CA VAL A 86 -7.48 1.63 0.42
C VAL A 86 -7.85 0.51 -0.56
N GLN A 87 -7.95 0.79 -1.86
CA GLN A 87 -8.16 -0.21 -2.92
C GLN A 87 -6.85 -0.97 -3.22
N ILE A 88 -6.35 -1.69 -2.20
CA ILE A 88 -5.03 -2.35 -2.21
C ILE A 88 -5.00 -3.60 -3.12
N ASP A 89 -6.16 -4.18 -3.41
CA ASP A 89 -6.32 -5.44 -4.14
C ASP A 89 -5.71 -5.36 -5.55
N LYS A 90 -5.81 -4.19 -6.19
CA LYS A 90 -5.23 -3.95 -7.53
C LYS A 90 -3.70 -4.06 -7.53
N TYR A 91 -3.05 -3.81 -6.40
CA TYR A 91 -1.60 -3.96 -6.26
C TYR A 91 -1.25 -5.40 -5.89
N LEU A 92 -1.94 -5.98 -4.91
CA LEU A 92 -1.70 -7.35 -4.45
C LEU A 92 -1.99 -8.41 -5.52
N THR A 93 -2.97 -8.17 -6.40
CA THR A 93 -3.32 -9.09 -7.50
C THR A 93 -2.14 -9.35 -8.43
N LYS A 94 -1.25 -8.37 -8.63
CA LYS A 94 -0.05 -8.51 -9.46
C LYS A 94 0.95 -9.54 -8.90
N TYR A 95 0.88 -9.82 -7.60
CA TYR A 95 1.77 -10.72 -6.90
C TYR A 95 1.16 -12.11 -6.62
N ARG A 96 -0.11 -12.36 -7.00
CA ARG A 96 -0.79 -13.66 -6.81
C ARG A 96 -0.10 -14.84 -7.47
N ASN A 97 0.73 -14.59 -8.49
CA ASN A 97 1.47 -15.67 -9.16
C ASN A 97 2.63 -16.18 -8.30
N GLU A 98 3.20 -15.33 -7.46
CA GLU A 98 4.38 -15.64 -6.63
C GLU A 98 4.02 -15.89 -5.17
N TYR A 99 2.96 -15.26 -4.70
CA TYR A 99 2.53 -15.27 -3.31
C TYR A 99 1.08 -15.70 -3.16
N GLU A 100 0.80 -16.34 -2.04
CA GLU A 100 -0.53 -16.54 -1.49
C GLU A 100 -0.73 -15.60 -0.31
N PHE A 101 -1.92 -15.01 -0.24
CA PHE A 101 -2.30 -14.03 0.77
C PHE A 101 -3.40 -14.63 1.63
N TYR A 102 -3.31 -14.44 2.93
CA TYR A 102 -4.30 -14.95 3.87
C TYR A 102 -4.71 -13.85 4.84
N TYR A 103 -5.97 -13.91 5.26
CA TYR A 103 -6.41 -13.19 6.45
C TYR A 103 -5.69 -13.73 7.69
N ILE A 104 -5.75 -12.96 8.78
CA ILE A 104 -5.17 -13.39 10.06
C ILE A 104 -5.81 -14.70 10.54
N SER A 105 -7.08 -14.93 10.23
CA SER A 105 -7.82 -16.19 10.48
C SER A 105 -7.18 -17.41 9.83
N GLY A 106 -6.45 -17.22 8.73
CA GLY A 106 -5.89 -18.30 7.91
C GLY A 106 -6.68 -18.56 6.62
N ASP A 107 -7.84 -17.93 6.45
CA ASP A 107 -8.59 -17.99 5.19
C ASP A 107 -7.84 -17.28 4.08
N LEU A 108 -7.98 -17.77 2.83
CA LEU A 108 -7.40 -17.10 1.67
C LEU A 108 -7.98 -15.67 1.55
N TYR A 109 -7.10 -14.71 1.32
CA TYR A 109 -7.49 -13.32 1.10
C TYR A 109 -8.23 -13.14 -0.23
N PHE A 110 -7.77 -13.90 -1.22
CA PHE A 110 -8.34 -13.94 -2.54
C PHE A 110 -9.00 -15.28 -2.76
N GLU A 111 -10.30 -15.26 -3.03
CA GLU A 111 -11.05 -16.41 -3.54
C GLU A 111 -10.61 -16.78 -4.96
#